data_AF-A0A4Z0Q272-F1
#
_entry.id   AF-A0A4Z0Q272-F1
#
_cell.length_a   1.000
_cell.length_b   1.000
_cell.length_c   1.000
_cell.angle_alpha   90.00
_cell.angle_beta   90.00
_cell.angle_gamma   90.00
#
_symmetry.space_group_name_H-M   'P 1'
#
loop_
_entity.id
_entity.type
_entity.pdbx_description
1 polymer ?
#
loop_
_entity_poly.entity_id
_entity_poly.type
_entity_poly.pdbx_seq_one_letter_code
_entity_poly.pdbx_strand_id
1 'polypeptide(L)'
;MKSGLAAALLVLVAAGSQAQQRPELRVRRLTLPRELADPDNQFSGLYIVDQQLLLLSESRLQDRAEAKLYGLKLSDLSRQLTDTAYALPHRTFPIRNLEILRGKINGQHQVYEGLEALTMVGSTLYLSVETTTPSTNCYLLRGTLTGTAVVLDTTFLQPIPKPTFADGTHVYNAGFEALTTDRGRLFGFFEYNYFAGGSYAYQLPVKGGPGAGKALPIEPLPFRLTDITRTGRRRFTAINYFFQGGGEEAVYRTPDTDPANTGLIKSGTTYQSYCRLVTLRRRGRHFRWQPLADLPPRYMNYNWEGIAAYQNGYFLLNDKYTPARPYSSVLLYVQ
;
A
#
# COMPACT_ATOMS: atom_id res chain seq x y z
N MET A 1 -45.35 -47.76 -30.46
CA MET A 1 -45.70 -47.62 -29.03
C MET A 1 -44.54 -48.13 -28.18
N LYS A 2 -44.02 -47.25 -27.30
CA LYS A 2 -43.36 -47.47 -25.99
C LYS A 2 -42.17 -48.46 -25.93
N SER A 3 -40.90 -48.04 -25.86
CA SER A 3 -40.13 -47.25 -24.86
C SER A 3 -39.66 -48.03 -23.61
N GLY A 4 -38.35 -47.95 -23.33
CA GLY A 4 -37.74 -48.09 -21.99
C GLY A 4 -36.63 -49.16 -21.92
N LEU A 5 -35.46 -48.96 -21.31
CA LEU A 5 -34.93 -47.85 -20.52
C LEU A 5 -33.39 -48.07 -20.47
N ALA A 6 -32.59 -47.06 -20.80
CA ALA A 6 -31.14 -47.07 -20.56
C ALA A 6 -30.87 -46.26 -19.29
N ALA A 7 -30.26 -46.90 -18.28
CA ALA A 7 -29.87 -46.25 -17.03
C ALA A 7 -28.55 -45.50 -17.23
N ALA A 8 -28.60 -44.17 -17.14
CA ALA A 8 -27.40 -43.32 -17.05
C ALA A 8 -27.14 -43.00 -15.57
N LEU A 9 -26.01 -43.46 -15.05
CA LEU A 9 -25.53 -43.17 -13.71
C LEU A 9 -24.84 -41.79 -13.73
N LEU A 10 -25.50 -40.77 -13.17
CA LEU A 10 -24.90 -39.45 -12.95
C LEU A 10 -24.08 -39.49 -11.66
N VAL A 11 -22.74 -39.48 -11.77
CA VAL A 11 -21.87 -39.22 -10.62
C VAL A 11 -21.81 -37.72 -10.39
N LEU A 12 -22.59 -37.24 -9.41
CA LEU A 12 -22.44 -35.88 -8.85
C LEU A 12 -21.14 -35.82 -8.04
N VAL A 13 -20.08 -35.28 -8.64
CA VAL A 13 -18.93 -34.81 -7.87
C VAL A 13 -19.35 -33.51 -7.19
N ALA A 14 -19.76 -33.62 -5.93
CA ALA A 14 -19.92 -32.48 -5.05
C ALA A 14 -18.54 -31.84 -4.82
N ALA A 15 -18.24 -30.79 -5.59
CA ALA A 15 -17.13 -29.90 -5.30
C ALA A 15 -17.52 -29.07 -4.06
N GLY A 16 -17.32 -29.67 -2.88
CA GLY A 16 -17.37 -28.93 -1.62
C GLY A 16 -16.31 -27.84 -1.66
N SER A 17 -16.75 -26.59 -1.65
CA SER A 17 -15.92 -25.41 -1.42
C SER A 17 -15.39 -25.47 0.01
N GLN A 18 -14.31 -26.23 0.22
CA GLN A 18 -13.51 -26.07 1.44
C GLN A 18 -12.95 -24.65 1.40
N ALA A 19 -13.49 -23.79 2.26
CA ALA A 19 -12.87 -22.51 2.58
C ALA A 19 -11.46 -22.84 3.09
N GLN A 20 -10.46 -22.62 2.25
CA GLN A 20 -9.07 -22.91 2.58
C GLN A 20 -8.71 -22.05 3.79
N GLN A 21 -8.53 -22.70 4.93
CA GLN A 21 -8.18 -22.02 6.18
C GLN A 21 -6.88 -21.26 5.94
N ARG A 22 -6.94 -19.93 6.09
CA ARG A 22 -5.79 -19.05 5.84
C ARG A 22 -4.75 -19.30 6.93
N PRO A 23 -3.44 -19.24 6.60
CA PRO A 23 -2.40 -19.42 7.60
C PRO A 23 -2.52 -18.34 8.68
N GLU A 24 -2.32 -18.74 9.93
CA GLU A 24 -2.22 -17.81 11.05
C GLU A 24 -0.83 -17.15 11.04
N LEU A 25 -0.80 -15.80 11.09
CA LEU A 25 0.45 -15.05 11.10
C LEU A 25 1.07 -15.04 12.50
N ARG A 26 2.33 -15.43 12.59
CA ARG A 26 3.13 -15.20 13.79
C ARG A 26 3.61 -13.75 13.79
N VAL A 27 3.16 -12.97 14.77
CA VAL A 27 3.49 -11.54 14.87
C VAL A 27 4.50 -11.27 15.97
N ARG A 28 5.55 -10.51 15.64
CA ARG A 28 6.57 -10.01 16.58
C ARG A 28 6.64 -8.50 16.46
N ARG A 29 6.47 -7.78 17.57
CA ARG A 29 6.59 -6.32 17.60
C ARG A 29 8.05 -5.94 17.79
N LEU A 30 8.53 -4.99 16.99
CA LEU A 30 9.81 -4.33 17.17
C LEU A 30 9.61 -3.01 17.93
N THR A 31 10.55 -2.70 18.82
CA THR A 31 10.54 -1.45 19.58
C THR A 31 11.26 -0.38 18.77
N LEU A 32 10.48 0.54 18.20
CA LEU A 32 11.01 1.67 17.46
C LEU A 32 11.70 2.68 18.39
N PRO A 33 12.75 3.37 17.92
CA PRO A 33 13.32 4.53 18.62
C PRO A 33 12.27 5.60 18.86
N ARG A 34 12.44 6.42 19.90
CA ARG A 34 11.47 7.45 20.30
C ARG A 34 11.04 8.35 19.13
N GLU A 35 11.99 8.82 18.31
CA GLU A 35 11.70 9.66 17.15
C GLU A 35 10.81 8.96 16.10
N LEU A 36 11.00 7.66 15.90
CA LEU A 36 10.22 6.87 14.95
C LEU A 36 8.86 6.44 15.52
N ALA A 37 8.70 6.41 16.84
CA ALA A 37 7.43 6.08 17.49
C ALA A 37 6.60 7.34 17.82
N ASP A 38 7.11 8.53 17.53
CA ASP A 38 6.51 9.80 17.90
C ASP A 38 5.16 10.01 17.17
N PRO A 39 4.07 10.38 17.89
CA PRO A 39 2.77 10.64 17.27
C PRO A 39 2.77 11.78 16.24
N ASP A 40 3.77 12.67 16.24
CA ASP A 40 3.86 13.75 15.26
C ASP A 40 4.56 13.29 13.96
N ASN A 41 5.02 12.04 13.90
CA ASN A 41 5.68 11.47 12.72
C ASN A 41 4.78 10.41 12.06
N GLN A 42 4.24 10.73 10.88
CA GLN A 42 3.46 9.81 10.06
C GLN A 42 4.32 9.12 9.01
N PHE A 43 3.98 7.88 8.69
CA PHE A 43 4.68 7.06 7.71
C PHE A 43 3.72 6.52 6.65
N SER A 44 4.22 6.43 5.43
CA SER A 44 3.42 6.07 4.25
C SER A 44 4.11 5.05 3.35
N GLY A 45 5.09 4.31 3.85
CA GLY A 45 5.67 3.23 3.05
C GLY A 45 6.96 2.65 3.59
N LEU A 46 7.21 1.40 3.18
CA LEU A 46 8.46 0.69 3.47
C LEU A 46 9.17 0.24 2.20
N TYR A 47 10.50 0.29 2.20
CA TYR A 47 11.28 -0.30 1.12
C TYR A 47 12.62 -0.84 1.60
N ILE A 48 13.04 -2.01 1.10
CA ILE A 48 14.35 -2.57 1.42
C ILE A 48 15.32 -2.33 0.26
N VAL A 49 16.47 -1.72 0.60
CA VAL A 49 17.61 -1.51 -0.31
C VAL A 49 18.91 -1.55 0.48
N ASP A 50 19.97 -2.10 -0.11
CA ASP A 50 21.33 -2.07 0.44
C ASP A 50 21.42 -2.43 1.94
N GLN A 51 20.78 -3.55 2.32
CA GLN A 51 20.74 -4.07 3.71
C GLN A 51 20.08 -3.12 4.72
N GLN A 52 19.22 -2.21 4.26
CA GLN A 52 18.45 -1.31 5.10
C GLN A 52 16.96 -1.40 4.77
N LEU A 53 16.13 -1.29 5.81
CA LEU A 53 14.72 -0.98 5.71
C LEU A 53 14.58 0.55 5.75
N LEU A 54 14.04 1.11 4.68
CA LEU A 54 13.67 2.52 4.58
C LEU A 54 12.22 2.71 5.03
N LEU A 55 11.98 3.75 5.82
CA LEU A 55 10.66 4.19 6.25
C LEU A 55 10.44 5.61 5.71
N LEU A 56 9.41 5.79 4.90
CA LEU A 56 9.05 7.09 4.32
C LEU A 56 8.19 7.89 5.30
N SER A 57 8.62 9.11 5.67
CA SER A 57 7.71 10.04 6.33
C SER A 57 6.72 10.61 5.32
N GLU A 58 5.44 10.66 5.69
CA GLU A 58 4.36 11.18 4.83
C GLU A 58 4.59 12.67 4.49
N SER A 59 5.33 13.40 5.33
CA SER A 59 5.78 14.78 5.06
C SER A 59 4.62 15.76 4.79
N ARG A 60 3.52 15.57 5.52
CA ARG A 60 2.31 16.39 5.34
C ARG A 60 2.52 17.84 5.76
N LEU A 61 1.72 18.74 5.18
CA LEU A 61 1.79 20.17 5.52
C LEU A 61 1.43 20.45 6.98
N GLN A 62 0.46 19.73 7.52
CA GLN A 62 -0.01 19.89 8.90
C GLN A 62 1.00 19.41 9.95
N ASP A 63 1.91 18.50 9.59
CA ASP A 63 2.85 17.90 10.53
C ASP A 63 3.98 18.87 10.92
N ARG A 64 4.22 19.91 10.11
CA ARG A 64 5.29 20.92 10.32
C ARG A 64 6.68 20.31 10.58
N ALA A 65 6.91 19.09 10.10
CA ALA A 65 8.14 18.33 10.26
C ALA A 65 9.02 18.40 8.99
N GLU A 66 10.33 18.18 9.15
CA GLU A 66 11.22 18.01 7.99
C GLU A 66 10.87 16.72 7.24
N ALA A 67 10.74 16.81 5.92
CA ALA A 67 10.56 15.65 5.05
C ALA A 67 11.82 14.77 5.05
N LYS A 68 11.68 13.48 5.37
CA LYS A 68 12.83 12.59 5.55
C LYS A 68 12.49 11.12 5.25
N LEU A 69 13.52 10.35 4.94
CA LEU A 69 13.50 8.89 5.09
C LEU A 69 14.25 8.51 6.34
N TYR A 70 13.81 7.45 7.00
CA TYR A 70 14.59 6.78 8.03
C TYR A 70 15.15 5.48 7.47
N GLY A 71 16.36 5.10 7.89
CA GLY A 71 16.99 3.83 7.56
C GLY A 71 17.31 3.03 8.81
N LEU A 72 16.85 1.78 8.84
CA LEU A 72 17.15 0.78 9.86
C LEU A 72 17.96 -0.34 9.22
N LYS A 73 19.11 -0.74 9.78
CA LYS A 73 19.87 -1.86 9.22
C LYS A 73 19.10 -3.17 9.43
N LEU A 74 19.07 -4.03 8.41
CA LEU A 74 18.40 -5.34 8.51
C LEU A 74 19.06 -6.25 9.56
N SER A 75 20.37 -6.10 9.80
CA SER A 75 21.08 -6.80 10.87
C SER A 75 20.61 -6.36 12.26
N ASP A 76 20.33 -5.07 12.45
CA ASP A 76 19.85 -4.51 13.71
C ASP A 76 18.41 -4.95 13.98
N LEU A 77 17.56 -4.94 12.94
CA LEU A 77 16.21 -5.49 13.00
C LEU A 77 16.23 -6.99 13.36
N SER A 78 17.09 -7.77 12.71
CA SER A 78 17.26 -9.19 13.02
C SER A 78 17.74 -9.44 14.44
N ARG A 79 18.64 -8.60 14.95
CA ARG A 79 19.08 -8.65 16.35
C ARG A 79 17.93 -8.34 17.30
N GLN A 80 17.13 -7.30 17.05
CA GLN A 80 16.01 -6.99 17.95
C GLN A 80 14.93 -8.09 17.91
N LEU A 81 14.79 -8.80 16.79
CA LEU A 81 13.96 -9.99 16.73
C LEU A 81 14.45 -11.11 17.66
N THR A 82 15.71 -11.17 18.10
CA THR A 82 16.16 -12.18 19.07
C THR A 82 16.36 -11.61 20.47
N ASP A 83 16.79 -10.36 20.55
CA ASP A 83 17.04 -9.59 21.76
C ASP A 83 16.11 -8.36 21.78
N THR A 84 14.95 -8.50 22.41
CA THR A 84 13.93 -7.44 22.45
C THR A 84 14.38 -6.20 23.25
N ALA A 85 15.46 -6.30 24.02
CA ALA A 85 16.05 -5.17 24.74
C ALA A 85 17.04 -4.37 23.87
N TYR A 86 17.43 -4.88 22.70
CA TYR A 86 18.31 -4.17 21.79
C TYR A 86 17.67 -2.87 21.30
N ALA A 87 18.33 -1.74 21.56
CA ALA A 87 17.92 -0.44 21.03
C ALA A 87 18.26 -0.36 19.54
N LEU A 88 17.25 -0.18 18.68
CA LEU A 88 17.46 -0.07 17.24
C LEU A 88 18.14 1.26 16.89
N PRO A 89 19.34 1.26 16.30
CA PRO A 89 19.90 2.47 15.72
C PRO A 89 19.14 2.84 14.44
N HIS A 90 18.96 4.13 14.19
CA HIS A 90 18.42 4.63 12.93
C HIS A 90 19.34 5.68 12.30
N ARG A 91 19.17 5.85 10.99
CA ARG A 91 19.74 6.95 10.22
C ARG A 91 18.60 7.78 9.64
N THR A 92 18.84 9.08 9.50
CA THR A 92 17.89 9.99 8.87
C THR A 92 18.48 10.51 7.57
N PHE A 93 17.66 10.53 6.52
CA PHE A 93 18.00 11.06 5.21
C PHE A 93 17.00 12.18 4.88
N PRO A 94 17.35 13.46 5.07
CA PRO A 94 16.47 14.55 4.68
C PRO A 94 16.16 14.49 3.18
N ILE A 95 14.92 14.82 2.81
CA ILE A 95 14.46 14.90 1.42
C ILE A 95 14.62 16.34 0.94
N ARG A 96 15.62 16.58 0.08
CA ARG A 96 15.92 17.89 -0.50
C ARG A 96 15.11 18.13 -1.76
N ASN A 97 14.78 19.40 -2.01
CA ASN A 97 14.05 19.92 -3.17
C ASN A 97 12.56 19.56 -3.22
N LEU A 98 12.00 18.97 -2.17
CA LEU A 98 10.56 18.65 -2.12
C LEU A 98 9.71 19.93 -2.15
N GLU A 99 10.17 20.98 -1.48
CA GLU A 99 9.52 22.28 -1.43
C GLU A 99 9.39 22.93 -2.81
N ILE A 100 10.40 22.77 -3.69
CA ILE A 100 10.38 23.26 -5.08
C ILE A 100 9.32 22.50 -5.88
N LEU A 101 9.30 21.17 -5.79
CA LEU A 101 8.34 20.33 -6.51
C LEU A 101 6.91 20.58 -6.02
N ARG A 102 6.71 20.71 -4.71
CA ARG A 102 5.44 21.15 -4.11
C ARG A 102 4.99 22.50 -4.65
N GLY A 103 5.90 23.47 -4.75
CA GLY A 103 5.59 24.78 -5.35
C GLY A 103 5.07 24.66 -6.78
N LYS A 104 5.62 23.74 -7.58
CA LYS A 104 5.16 23.45 -8.94
C LYS A 104 3.79 22.77 -8.98
N ILE A 105 3.54 21.82 -8.08
CA ILE A 105 2.25 21.13 -7.92
C ILE A 105 1.16 22.15 -7.59
N ASN A 106 1.37 22.95 -6.54
CA ASN A 106 0.43 23.98 -6.10
C ASN A 106 0.22 25.07 -7.15
N GLY A 107 1.28 25.46 -7.88
CA GLY A 107 1.19 26.42 -8.99
C GLY A 107 0.34 25.94 -10.17
N GLN A 108 0.02 24.64 -10.24
CA GLN A 108 -0.90 24.04 -11.22
C GLN A 108 -2.31 23.82 -10.62
N HIS A 109 -2.62 24.45 -9.48
CA HIS A 109 -3.85 24.26 -8.73
C HIS A 109 -4.13 22.79 -8.34
N GLN A 110 -3.07 21.98 -8.26
CA GLN A 110 -3.13 20.67 -7.63
C GLN A 110 -2.59 20.84 -6.21
N VAL A 111 -3.36 20.54 -5.18
CA VAL A 111 -2.97 20.87 -3.80
C VAL A 111 -2.26 19.68 -3.18
N TYR A 112 -0.97 19.82 -2.87
CA TYR A 112 -0.15 18.80 -2.21
C TYR A 112 -0.68 18.44 -0.81
N GLU A 113 -0.75 17.14 -0.50
CA GLU A 113 -1.12 16.64 0.84
C GLU A 113 0.02 15.88 1.53
N GLY A 114 0.65 14.94 0.83
CA GLY A 114 1.66 14.05 1.42
C GLY A 114 2.46 13.29 0.36
N LEU A 115 3.53 12.63 0.81
CA LEU A 115 4.22 11.56 0.09
C LEU A 115 3.59 10.23 0.49
N GLU A 116 3.25 9.37 -0.46
CA GLU A 116 2.42 8.19 -0.18
C GLU A 116 3.05 6.83 -0.45
N ALA A 117 4.18 6.78 -1.15
CA ALA A 117 4.84 5.52 -1.44
C ALA A 117 6.27 5.77 -1.88
N LEU A 118 7.11 4.74 -1.74
CA LEU A 118 8.47 4.73 -2.27
C LEU A 118 8.84 3.40 -2.93
N THR A 119 9.67 3.49 -3.98
CA THR A 119 10.36 2.31 -4.54
C THR A 119 11.60 2.75 -5.31
N MET A 120 12.45 1.81 -5.71
CA MET A 120 13.59 2.09 -6.58
C MET A 120 13.55 1.31 -7.90
N VAL A 121 13.99 1.97 -8.99
CA VAL A 121 14.33 1.34 -10.27
C VAL A 121 15.82 1.54 -10.52
N GLY A 122 16.63 0.48 -10.36
CA GLY A 122 18.08 0.65 -10.32
C GLY A 122 18.46 1.49 -9.11
N SER A 123 19.26 2.54 -9.31
CA SER A 123 19.65 3.50 -8.27
C SER A 123 18.70 4.70 -8.14
N THR A 124 17.66 4.80 -8.97
CA THR A 124 16.71 5.92 -8.94
C THR A 124 15.60 5.63 -7.94
N LEU A 125 15.43 6.53 -6.97
CA LEU A 125 14.29 6.55 -6.05
C LEU A 125 13.08 7.17 -6.74
N TYR A 126 11.92 6.59 -6.54
CA TYR A 126 10.63 7.13 -6.96
C TYR A 126 9.72 7.27 -5.75
N LEU A 127 8.98 8.38 -5.70
CA LEU A 127 8.01 8.70 -4.67
C LEU A 127 6.68 9.08 -5.31
N SER A 128 5.55 8.67 -4.75
CA SER A 128 4.24 9.22 -5.11
C SER A 128 3.87 10.37 -4.18
N VAL A 129 2.97 11.22 -4.66
CA VAL A 129 2.42 12.37 -3.95
C VAL A 129 0.90 12.29 -3.96
N GLU A 130 0.28 12.40 -2.79
CA GLU A 130 -1.15 12.65 -2.65
C GLU A 130 -1.46 14.12 -2.94
N THR A 131 -2.63 14.33 -3.54
CA THR A 131 -3.23 15.64 -3.68
C THR A 131 -4.70 15.60 -3.30
N THR A 132 -5.20 16.73 -2.80
CA THR A 132 -6.58 16.89 -2.29
C THR A 132 -7.60 16.29 -3.23
N THR A 133 -8.69 15.74 -2.69
CA THR A 133 -9.75 15.11 -3.48
C THR A 133 -10.15 15.90 -4.73
N PRO A 134 -10.33 17.25 -4.70
CA PRO A 134 -10.68 18.04 -5.89
C PRO A 134 -9.57 18.17 -6.95
N SER A 135 -8.31 17.90 -6.61
CA SER A 135 -7.20 17.88 -7.56
C SER A 135 -7.42 16.78 -8.59
N THR A 136 -7.05 17.00 -9.85
CA THR A 136 -7.23 16.02 -10.94
C THR A 136 -6.09 15.01 -11.02
N ASN A 137 -4.91 15.36 -10.51
CA ASN A 137 -3.71 14.53 -10.62
C ASN A 137 -3.06 14.30 -9.26
N CYS A 138 -2.57 13.07 -9.05
CA CYS A 138 -1.46 12.79 -8.15
C CYS A 138 -0.14 12.94 -8.93
N TYR A 139 1.00 12.81 -8.25
CA TYR A 139 2.29 13.00 -8.91
C TYR A 139 3.29 11.90 -8.58
N LEU A 140 4.13 11.59 -9.56
CA LEU A 140 5.33 10.78 -9.39
C LEU A 140 6.54 11.72 -9.41
N LEU A 141 7.34 11.62 -8.36
CA LEU A 141 8.64 12.28 -8.21
C LEU A 141 9.75 11.25 -8.43
N ARG A 142 10.95 11.73 -8.74
CA ARG A 142 12.15 10.90 -8.72
C ARG A 142 13.31 11.61 -8.06
N GLY A 143 14.26 10.85 -7.56
CA GLY A 143 15.47 11.37 -6.95
C GLY A 143 16.54 10.29 -6.81
N THR A 144 17.56 10.63 -6.03
CA THR A 144 18.65 9.71 -5.69
C THR A 144 18.80 9.66 -4.17
N LEU A 145 18.86 8.44 -3.62
CA LEU A 145 19.31 8.24 -2.25
C LEU A 145 20.85 8.28 -2.24
N THR A 146 21.40 9.28 -1.58
CA THR A 146 22.84 9.43 -1.35
C THR A 146 23.21 8.89 0.02
N GLY A 147 24.51 8.91 0.36
CA GLY A 147 24.96 8.53 1.70
C GLY A 147 24.38 9.37 2.84
N THR A 148 23.83 10.56 2.57
CA THR A 148 23.42 11.54 3.59
C THR A 148 22.02 12.13 3.39
N ALA A 149 21.40 11.99 2.22
CA ALA A 149 20.12 12.63 1.90
C ALA A 149 19.43 11.96 0.70
N VAL A 150 18.14 12.20 0.55
CA VAL A 150 17.43 12.03 -0.72
C VAL A 150 17.47 13.37 -1.46
N VAL A 151 17.94 13.36 -2.70
CA VAL A 151 17.95 14.56 -3.55
C VAL A 151 16.96 14.37 -4.70
N LEU A 152 15.86 15.11 -4.68
CA LEU A 152 14.84 15.03 -5.73
C LEU A 152 15.26 15.83 -6.97
N ASP A 153 14.96 15.26 -8.14
CA ASP A 153 15.17 15.89 -9.43
C ASP A 153 14.04 16.90 -9.70
N THR A 154 14.35 18.19 -9.58
CA THR A 154 13.37 19.26 -9.76
C THR A 154 12.82 19.35 -11.19
N THR A 155 13.46 18.71 -12.17
CA THR A 155 13.01 18.71 -13.58
C THR A 155 12.02 17.58 -13.86
N PHE A 156 11.89 16.62 -12.95
CA PHE A 156 10.96 15.51 -13.07
C PHE A 156 9.76 15.71 -12.16
N LEU A 157 8.63 16.00 -12.76
CA LEU A 157 7.33 16.05 -12.11
C LEU A 157 6.32 15.41 -13.05
N GLN A 158 6.00 14.14 -12.80
CA GLN A 158 5.12 13.38 -13.69
C GLN A 158 3.69 13.41 -13.12
N PRO A 159 2.75 14.16 -13.74
CA PRO A 159 1.36 14.11 -13.34
C PRO A 159 0.76 12.76 -13.72
N ILE A 160 -0.07 12.23 -12.83
CA ILE A 160 -0.83 11.00 -13.04
C ILE A 160 -2.30 11.25 -12.67
N PRO A 161 -3.25 11.10 -13.61
CA PRO A 161 -4.65 11.33 -13.36
C PRO A 161 -5.19 10.43 -12.25
N LYS A 162 -5.95 11.03 -11.34
CA LYS A 162 -6.74 10.28 -10.36
C LYS A 162 -7.96 9.66 -11.04
N PRO A 163 -8.45 8.52 -10.54
CA PRO A 163 -9.66 7.92 -11.05
C PRO A 163 -10.87 8.80 -10.71
N THR A 164 -11.89 8.72 -11.55
CA THR A 164 -13.20 9.35 -11.33
C THR A 164 -14.29 8.29 -11.35
N PHE A 165 -15.39 8.58 -10.68
CA PHE A 165 -16.63 7.82 -10.87
C PHE A 165 -17.22 8.07 -12.25
N ALA A 166 -18.27 7.31 -12.60
CA ALA A 166 -18.94 7.41 -13.89
C ALA A 166 -19.59 8.79 -14.15
N ASP A 167 -19.93 9.52 -13.09
CA ASP A 167 -20.44 10.89 -13.14
C ASP A 167 -19.33 11.96 -13.26
N GLY A 168 -18.07 11.54 -13.33
CA GLY A 168 -16.91 12.42 -13.43
C GLY A 168 -16.41 12.99 -12.10
N THR A 169 -17.06 12.68 -10.98
CA THR A 169 -16.59 13.13 -9.66
C THR A 169 -15.32 12.38 -9.23
N HIS A 170 -14.44 13.05 -8.50
CA HIS A 170 -13.22 12.45 -7.99
C HIS A 170 -13.51 11.44 -6.88
N VAL A 171 -12.83 10.30 -6.96
CA VAL A 171 -12.86 9.33 -5.87
C VAL A 171 -12.10 9.91 -4.68
N TYR A 172 -12.73 9.87 -3.50
CA TYR A 172 -12.12 10.27 -2.24
C TYR A 172 -10.84 9.46 -2.01
N ASN A 173 -9.79 10.13 -1.54
CA ASN A 173 -8.47 9.57 -1.26
C ASN A 173 -8.01 8.51 -2.28
N ALA A 174 -7.90 8.89 -3.55
CA ALA A 174 -7.54 7.98 -4.64
C ALA A 174 -6.17 8.31 -5.25
N GLY A 175 -5.23 8.69 -4.39
CA GLY A 175 -3.82 8.81 -4.74
C GLY A 175 -3.16 7.45 -4.99
N PHE A 176 -1.89 7.47 -5.36
CA PHE A 176 -1.07 6.26 -5.37
C PHE A 176 -0.43 6.04 -4.01
N GLU A 177 -1.01 5.19 -3.19
CA GLU A 177 -0.41 4.71 -1.93
C GLU A 177 0.56 3.54 -2.14
N ALA A 178 0.70 3.04 -3.37
CA ALA A 178 1.50 1.86 -3.61
C ALA A 178 2.34 1.95 -4.89
N LEU A 179 3.65 1.83 -4.72
CA LEU A 179 4.63 1.75 -5.81
C LEU A 179 5.46 0.47 -5.70
N THR A 180 5.67 -0.23 -6.81
CA THR A 180 6.59 -1.37 -6.86
C THR A 180 7.24 -1.49 -8.22
N THR A 181 8.29 -2.30 -8.30
CA THR A 181 8.98 -2.58 -9.56
C THR A 181 9.03 -4.07 -9.90
N ASP A 182 9.06 -4.39 -11.19
CA ASP A 182 9.37 -5.73 -11.70
C ASP A 182 10.12 -5.59 -13.03
N ARG A 183 11.38 -6.05 -13.05
CA ARG A 183 12.24 -6.07 -14.25
C ARG A 183 12.44 -4.67 -14.87
N GLY A 184 12.80 -3.71 -14.02
CA GLY A 184 13.06 -2.33 -14.45
C GLY A 184 11.82 -1.53 -14.85
N ARG A 185 10.62 -2.09 -14.65
CA ARG A 185 9.35 -1.38 -14.86
C ARG A 185 8.80 -0.94 -13.51
N LEU A 186 8.32 0.28 -13.47
CA LEU A 186 7.64 0.88 -12.34
C LEU A 186 6.13 0.70 -12.48
N PHE A 187 5.47 0.32 -11.40
CA PHE A 187 4.02 0.18 -11.32
C PHE A 187 3.50 1.01 -10.15
N GLY A 188 2.37 1.70 -10.37
CA GLY A 188 1.62 2.40 -9.34
C GLY A 188 0.20 1.85 -9.23
N PHE A 189 -0.25 1.68 -8.01
CA PHE A 189 -1.58 1.21 -7.64
C PHE A 189 -2.25 2.30 -6.83
N PHE A 190 -3.50 2.60 -7.17
CA PHE A 190 -4.29 3.52 -6.37
C PHE A 190 -4.53 2.91 -5.00
N GLU A 191 -4.93 3.72 -4.04
CA GLU A 191 -5.48 3.22 -2.78
C GLU A 191 -6.79 2.45 -3.03
N TYR A 192 -7.73 3.07 -3.75
CA TYR A 192 -8.98 2.44 -4.17
C TYR A 192 -8.82 1.70 -5.50
N ASN A 193 -9.11 0.39 -5.54
CA ASN A 193 -9.04 -0.43 -6.77
C ASN A 193 -10.30 -1.30 -6.97
N TYR A 194 -11.47 -0.78 -6.62
CA TYR A 194 -12.76 -1.48 -6.75
C TYR A 194 -13.76 -0.71 -7.64
N PHE A 195 -13.32 -0.30 -8.82
CA PHE A 195 -14.14 0.51 -9.75
C PHE A 195 -15.15 -0.33 -10.52
N ALA A 196 -16.39 0.16 -10.63
CA ALA A 196 -17.47 -0.49 -11.39
C ALA A 196 -17.17 -0.64 -12.89
N GLY A 197 -16.38 0.28 -13.47
CA GLY A 197 -15.98 0.28 -14.89
C GLY A 197 -14.73 -0.54 -15.22
N GLY A 198 -14.20 -1.28 -14.24
CA GLY A 198 -12.96 -2.03 -14.36
C GLY A 198 -11.80 -1.32 -13.67
N SER A 199 -11.06 -2.08 -12.87
CA SER A 199 -9.96 -1.55 -12.07
C SER A 199 -8.64 -1.63 -12.82
N TYR A 200 -7.75 -0.67 -12.55
CA TYR A 200 -6.47 -0.60 -13.24
C TYR A 200 -5.36 -0.06 -12.32
N ALA A 201 -4.15 -0.54 -12.60
CA ALA A 201 -2.89 0.01 -12.11
C ALA A 201 -2.17 0.69 -13.29
N TYR A 202 -1.20 1.55 -13.00
CA TYR A 202 -0.35 2.14 -14.05
C TYR A 202 0.99 1.45 -14.14
N GLN A 203 1.46 1.19 -15.36
CA GLN A 203 2.89 1.08 -15.64
C GLN A 203 3.43 2.49 -15.92
N LEU A 204 4.19 3.03 -14.97
CA LEU A 204 4.59 4.43 -14.94
C LEU A 204 5.86 4.70 -15.79
N PRO A 205 6.00 5.91 -16.37
CA PRO A 205 7.14 6.26 -17.19
C PRO A 205 8.37 6.60 -16.33
N VAL A 206 9.41 5.76 -16.38
CA VAL A 206 10.66 5.98 -15.61
C VAL A 206 11.53 7.13 -16.15
N LYS A 207 11.45 7.40 -17.46
CA LYS A 207 12.18 8.48 -18.13
C LYS A 207 11.42 9.81 -18.13
N GLY A 208 10.14 9.81 -17.75
CA GLY A 208 9.23 10.92 -17.94
C GLY A 208 8.72 11.01 -19.38
N GLY A 209 7.66 11.78 -19.60
CA GLY A 209 7.11 12.04 -20.92
C GLY A 209 5.64 12.46 -20.88
N PRO A 210 5.04 12.76 -22.04
CA PRO A 210 3.62 13.05 -22.10
C PRO A 210 2.79 11.82 -21.68
N GLY A 211 1.83 12.05 -20.78
CA GLY A 211 0.84 11.05 -20.36
C GLY A 211 1.20 10.27 -19.08
N ALA A 212 0.17 9.63 -18.51
CA ALA A 212 0.18 8.97 -17.21
C ALA A 212 0.96 7.63 -17.14
N GLY A 213 1.61 7.24 -18.24
CA GLY A 213 2.01 5.86 -18.47
C GLY A 213 0.86 5.00 -18.98
N LYS A 214 0.98 3.69 -18.81
CA LYS A 214 0.07 2.71 -19.42
C LYS A 214 -0.83 2.06 -18.37
N ALA A 215 -2.14 2.23 -18.48
CA ALA A 215 -3.11 1.50 -17.67
C ALA A 215 -3.02 -0.02 -17.93
N LEU A 216 -3.03 -0.78 -16.85
CA LEU A 216 -2.98 -2.24 -16.82
C LEU A 216 -4.14 -2.74 -15.97
N PRO A 217 -5.03 -3.60 -16.51
CA PRO A 217 -6.14 -4.12 -15.73
C PRO A 217 -5.68 -4.85 -14.46
N ILE A 218 -6.38 -4.59 -13.37
CA ILE A 218 -6.33 -5.35 -12.13
C ILE A 218 -7.73 -5.89 -11.84
N GLU A 219 -7.80 -7.13 -11.37
CA GLU A 219 -9.02 -7.68 -10.80
C GLU A 219 -9.54 -6.77 -9.68
N PRO A 220 -10.85 -6.45 -9.61
CA PRO A 220 -11.38 -5.58 -8.57
C PRO A 220 -10.89 -6.02 -7.19
N LEU A 221 -10.15 -5.15 -6.51
CA LEU A 221 -9.58 -5.41 -5.20
C LEU A 221 -10.35 -4.54 -4.19
N PRO A 222 -11.15 -5.14 -3.30
CA PRO A 222 -11.94 -4.40 -2.32
C PRO A 222 -11.03 -3.78 -1.26
N PHE A 223 -11.52 -2.75 -0.57
CA PHE A 223 -10.79 -2.01 0.47
C PHE A 223 -9.56 -1.25 -0.06
N ARG A 224 -8.84 -0.55 0.83
CA ARG A 224 -7.63 0.21 0.50
C ARG A 224 -6.48 -0.75 0.19
N LEU A 225 -5.65 -0.39 -0.78
CA LEU A 225 -4.31 -0.97 -0.99
C LEU A 225 -3.29 0.11 -0.60
N THR A 226 -2.74 -0.03 0.61
CA THR A 226 -1.97 1.04 1.28
C THR A 226 -0.45 0.92 1.11
N ASP A 227 0.07 -0.26 0.79
CA ASP A 227 1.46 -0.42 0.32
C ASP A 227 1.64 -1.80 -0.34
N ILE A 228 2.70 -1.97 -1.13
CA ILE A 228 3.01 -3.19 -1.88
C ILE A 228 4.51 -3.47 -1.97
N THR A 229 4.89 -4.73 -1.74
CA THR A 229 6.27 -5.19 -1.84
C THR A 229 6.42 -6.33 -2.84
N ARG A 230 7.53 -6.34 -3.58
CA ARG A 230 7.84 -7.42 -4.52
C ARG A 230 8.35 -8.65 -3.79
N THR A 231 7.67 -9.79 -3.94
CA THR A 231 8.05 -11.08 -3.35
C THR A 231 8.58 -12.09 -4.35
N GLY A 232 8.61 -11.73 -5.63
CA GLY A 232 9.21 -12.57 -6.67
C GLY A 232 9.08 -11.98 -8.07
N ARG A 233 9.42 -12.79 -9.07
CA ARG A 233 9.16 -12.44 -10.47
C ARG A 233 7.65 -12.35 -10.69
N ARG A 234 7.14 -11.16 -11.06
CA ARG A 234 5.71 -10.91 -11.29
C ARG A 234 4.81 -11.28 -10.09
N ARG A 235 5.36 -11.32 -8.88
CA ARG A 235 4.64 -11.63 -7.64
C ARG A 235 4.94 -10.56 -6.60
N PHE A 236 3.89 -10.11 -5.94
CA PHE A 236 3.91 -9.05 -4.96
C PHE A 236 3.02 -9.44 -3.79
N THR A 237 3.27 -8.85 -2.63
CA THR A 237 2.38 -8.89 -1.47
C THR A 237 2.00 -7.46 -1.13
N ALA A 238 0.72 -7.20 -0.89
CA ALA A 238 0.23 -5.88 -0.52
C ALA A 238 -0.59 -5.93 0.76
N ILE A 239 -0.66 -4.79 1.44
CA ILE A 239 -1.62 -4.56 2.52
C ILE A 239 -2.98 -4.30 1.89
N ASN A 240 -4.02 -4.92 2.45
CA ASN A 240 -5.40 -4.67 2.06
C ASN A 240 -6.23 -4.37 3.29
N TYR A 241 -6.62 -3.09 3.43
CA TYR A 241 -7.14 -2.54 4.68
C TYR A 241 -8.47 -1.84 4.48
N PHE A 242 -9.46 -2.20 5.31
CA PHE A 242 -10.71 -1.49 5.45
C PHE A 242 -10.74 -0.79 6.80
N PHE A 243 -10.90 0.53 6.77
CA PHE A 243 -11.21 1.32 7.95
C PHE A 243 -12.73 1.43 8.11
N GLN A 244 -13.24 1.21 9.32
CA GLN A 244 -14.68 1.26 9.62
C GLN A 244 -15.35 2.65 9.49
N GLY A 245 -14.62 3.67 9.03
CA GLY A 245 -15.04 5.06 8.96
C GLY A 245 -16.39 5.31 8.30
N GLY A 246 -16.96 6.48 8.58
CA GLY A 246 -18.18 7.00 7.97
C GLY A 246 -17.88 8.13 6.97
N GLY A 247 -18.93 8.75 6.43
CA GLY A 247 -18.79 9.85 5.49
C GLY A 247 -18.13 9.41 4.18
N GLU A 248 -17.10 10.13 3.74
CA GLU A 248 -16.41 9.89 2.47
C GLU A 248 -15.68 8.53 2.44
N GLU A 249 -15.22 8.03 3.60
CA GLU A 249 -14.64 6.69 3.79
C GLU A 249 -15.60 5.55 3.43
N ALA A 250 -16.90 5.83 3.34
CA ALA A 250 -17.90 4.83 2.93
C ALA A 250 -17.63 4.31 1.51
N VAL A 251 -16.83 4.99 0.69
CA VAL A 251 -16.41 4.53 -0.64
C VAL A 251 -15.72 3.17 -0.62
N TYR A 252 -15.02 2.82 0.47
CA TYR A 252 -14.31 1.55 0.60
C TYR A 252 -15.21 0.38 1.00
N ARG A 253 -16.50 0.64 1.28
CA ARG A 253 -17.46 -0.41 1.65
C ARG A 253 -17.81 -1.23 0.42
N THR A 254 -17.70 -2.55 0.55
CA THR A 254 -18.10 -3.45 -0.52
C THR A 254 -19.63 -3.48 -0.65
N PRO A 255 -20.16 -3.57 -1.89
CA PRO A 255 -21.59 -3.69 -2.11
C PRO A 255 -22.10 -5.06 -1.66
N ASP A 256 -23.40 -5.19 -1.40
CA ASP A 256 -24.02 -6.47 -1.00
C ASP A 256 -23.93 -7.54 -2.11
N THR A 257 -23.62 -7.15 -3.36
CA THR A 257 -23.29 -8.07 -4.46
C THR A 257 -21.93 -8.77 -4.29
N ASP A 258 -21.10 -8.33 -3.34
CA ASP A 258 -19.89 -9.01 -2.89
C ASP A 258 -20.06 -9.45 -1.42
N PRO A 259 -20.85 -10.51 -1.16
CA PRO A 259 -21.10 -10.98 0.21
C PRO A 259 -19.84 -11.51 0.89
N ALA A 260 -18.86 -11.99 0.13
CA ALA A 260 -17.63 -12.55 0.66
C ALA A 260 -16.77 -11.49 1.35
N ASN A 261 -16.58 -10.32 0.74
CA ASN A 261 -15.83 -9.23 1.37
C ASN A 261 -16.72 -8.40 2.31
N THR A 262 -18.01 -8.27 2.03
CA THR A 262 -18.96 -7.59 2.92
C THR A 262 -19.05 -8.27 4.30
N GLY A 263 -19.02 -9.61 4.33
CA GLY A 263 -19.01 -10.38 5.58
C GLY A 263 -17.75 -10.20 6.43
N LEU A 264 -16.64 -9.70 5.87
CA LEU A 264 -15.40 -9.43 6.61
C LEU A 264 -15.49 -8.14 7.44
N ILE A 265 -16.27 -7.17 6.93
CA ILE A 265 -16.31 -5.80 7.46
C ILE A 265 -17.61 -5.47 8.17
N LYS A 266 -18.63 -6.34 8.12
CA LYS A 266 -19.90 -6.15 8.83
C LYS A 266 -19.96 -7.02 10.09
N SER A 267 -20.38 -6.43 11.21
CA SER A 267 -20.79 -7.10 12.44
C SER A 267 -22.21 -6.66 12.78
N GLY A 268 -23.19 -7.50 12.42
CA GLY A 268 -24.61 -7.12 12.46
C GLY A 268 -24.90 -5.93 11.55
N THR A 269 -25.36 -4.82 12.14
CA THR A 269 -25.65 -3.56 11.44
C THR A 269 -24.48 -2.56 11.46
N THR A 270 -23.37 -2.92 12.10
CA THR A 270 -22.21 -2.05 12.28
C THR A 270 -21.04 -2.50 11.40
N TYR A 271 -20.13 -1.57 11.10
CA TYR A 271 -18.88 -1.86 10.41
C TYR A 271 -17.74 -2.05 11.40
N GLN A 272 -16.80 -2.94 11.06
CA GLN A 272 -15.56 -3.16 11.79
C GLN A 272 -14.37 -3.05 10.83
N SER A 273 -13.24 -2.54 11.32
CA SER A 273 -12.02 -2.48 10.49
C SER A 273 -11.50 -3.90 10.25
N TYR A 274 -10.88 -4.10 9.10
CA TYR A 274 -10.36 -5.40 8.69
C TYR A 274 -9.08 -5.21 7.90
N CYS A 275 -8.05 -6.01 8.21
CA CYS A 275 -6.78 -5.98 7.51
C CYS A 275 -6.34 -7.40 7.16
N ARG A 276 -5.90 -7.56 5.91
CA ARG A 276 -5.26 -8.78 5.43
C ARG A 276 -4.07 -8.44 4.55
N LEU A 277 -3.17 -9.41 4.41
CA LEU A 277 -2.21 -9.42 3.32
C LEU A 277 -2.85 -10.10 2.10
N VAL A 278 -2.56 -9.59 0.91
CA VAL A 278 -2.96 -10.19 -0.36
C VAL A 278 -1.74 -10.44 -1.24
N THR A 279 -1.76 -11.52 -2.02
CA THR A 279 -0.78 -11.74 -3.08
C THR A 279 -1.30 -11.17 -4.38
N LEU A 280 -0.53 -10.31 -5.05
CA LEU A 280 -0.79 -9.90 -6.43
C LEU A 280 0.13 -10.66 -7.38
N ARG A 281 -0.42 -11.17 -8.48
CA ARG A 281 0.33 -11.84 -9.55
C ARG A 281 0.05 -11.19 -10.89
N ARG A 282 1.12 -10.83 -11.61
CA ARG A 282 1.01 -10.29 -12.97
C ARG A 282 1.10 -11.41 -14.01
N ARG A 283 0.04 -11.58 -14.81
CA ARG A 283 0.01 -12.46 -15.98
C ARG A 283 -0.16 -11.62 -17.23
N GLY A 284 0.90 -11.49 -18.03
CA GLY A 284 0.90 -10.60 -19.18
C GLY A 284 0.71 -9.14 -18.75
N ARG A 285 -0.42 -8.54 -19.16
CA ARG A 285 -0.81 -7.15 -18.85
C ARG A 285 -1.86 -7.04 -17.73
N HIS A 286 -2.20 -8.16 -17.08
CA HIS A 286 -3.26 -8.22 -16.07
C HIS A 286 -2.70 -8.57 -14.69
N PHE A 287 -3.21 -7.94 -13.64
CA PHE A 287 -2.95 -8.29 -12.24
C PHE A 287 -4.15 -9.04 -11.66
N ARG A 288 -3.88 -10.16 -10.99
CA ARG A 288 -4.88 -10.90 -10.20
C ARG A 288 -4.44 -10.95 -8.77
N TRP A 289 -5.37 -11.02 -7.84
CA TRP A 289 -5.06 -11.06 -6.42
C TRP A 289 -5.70 -12.26 -5.74
N GLN A 290 -5.13 -12.65 -4.60
CA GLN A 290 -5.66 -13.70 -3.72
C GLN A 290 -5.38 -13.31 -2.27
N PRO A 291 -6.29 -13.56 -1.32
CA PRO A 291 -5.98 -13.45 0.10
C PRO A 291 -4.74 -14.29 0.45
N LEU A 292 -3.82 -13.73 1.22
CA LEU A 292 -2.65 -14.42 1.72
C LEU A 292 -2.86 -14.86 3.17
N ALA A 293 -3.12 -13.89 4.05
CA ALA A 293 -3.33 -14.13 5.47
C ALA A 293 -4.03 -12.94 6.11
N ASP A 294 -4.77 -13.19 7.18
CA ASP A 294 -5.47 -12.14 7.92
C ASP A 294 -4.59 -11.68 9.09
N LEU A 295 -4.60 -10.39 9.40
CA LEU A 295 -3.92 -9.94 10.61
C LEU A 295 -4.66 -10.44 11.85
N PRO A 296 -3.97 -10.72 12.97
CA PRO A 296 -4.66 -11.06 14.21
C PRO A 296 -5.62 -9.94 14.67
N PRO A 297 -6.76 -10.25 15.31
CA PRO A 297 -7.79 -9.27 15.68
C PRO A 297 -7.27 -8.00 16.37
N ARG A 298 -6.27 -8.14 17.25
CA ARG A 298 -5.66 -7.02 17.98
C ARG A 298 -4.94 -5.99 17.08
N TYR A 299 -4.67 -6.32 15.82
CA TYR A 299 -3.98 -5.48 14.85
C TYR A 299 -4.90 -4.97 13.72
N MET A 300 -6.19 -5.28 13.73
CA MET A 300 -7.12 -4.90 12.67
C MET A 300 -7.44 -3.40 12.63
N ASN A 301 -7.21 -2.67 13.72
CA ASN A 301 -7.55 -1.25 13.87
C ASN A 301 -6.35 -0.30 13.79
N TYR A 302 -5.20 -0.79 13.32
CA TYR A 302 -4.03 0.05 13.05
C TYR A 302 -4.11 0.52 11.61
N ASN A 303 -3.78 1.79 11.34
CA ASN A 303 -3.75 2.31 9.98
C ASN A 303 -2.43 1.88 9.29
N TRP A 304 -2.40 0.65 8.77
CA TRP A 304 -1.21 0.06 8.16
C TRP A 304 -0.90 0.70 6.81
N GLU A 305 0.27 1.32 6.68
CA GLU A 305 0.68 2.13 5.51
C GLU A 305 2.03 1.67 4.92
N GLY A 306 2.65 0.62 5.46
CA GLY A 306 3.99 0.21 5.01
C GLY A 306 4.23 -1.30 5.06
N ILE A 307 4.75 -1.88 3.97
CA ILE A 307 5.14 -3.30 3.88
C ILE A 307 6.48 -3.52 3.17
N ALA A 308 7.35 -4.34 3.77
CA ALA A 308 8.57 -4.81 3.09
C ALA A 308 8.81 -6.30 3.32
N ALA A 309 9.02 -7.05 2.24
CA ALA A 309 9.35 -8.47 2.31
C ALA A 309 10.78 -8.67 2.83
N TYR A 310 10.94 -9.45 3.91
CA TYR A 310 12.22 -9.74 4.52
C TYR A 310 12.31 -11.20 4.98
N GLN A 311 13.30 -11.92 4.44
CA GLN A 311 13.46 -13.37 4.64
C GLN A 311 12.16 -14.11 4.28
N ASN A 312 11.57 -14.81 5.24
CA ASN A 312 10.34 -15.59 5.04
C ASN A 312 9.08 -14.84 5.49
N GLY A 313 9.19 -13.56 5.83
CA GLY A 313 8.10 -12.76 6.39
C GLY A 313 8.08 -11.34 5.84
N TYR A 314 7.39 -10.46 6.57
CA TYR A 314 7.17 -9.08 6.18
C TYR A 314 7.35 -8.16 7.38
N PHE A 315 8.00 -7.03 7.15
CA PHE A 315 7.84 -5.88 8.03
C PHE A 315 6.53 -5.17 7.69
N LEU A 316 5.76 -4.78 8.72
CA LEU A 316 4.56 -3.95 8.60
C LEU A 316 4.67 -2.73 9.51
N LEU A 317 4.33 -1.55 8.99
CA LEU A 317 4.35 -0.28 9.72
C LEU A 317 2.99 0.40 9.57
N ASN A 318 2.43 0.87 10.68
CA ASN A 318 1.33 1.84 10.63
C ASN A 318 1.90 3.26 10.59
N ASP A 319 1.12 4.22 10.09
CA ASP A 319 1.49 5.63 10.08
C ASP A 319 1.86 6.15 11.49
N LYS A 320 0.85 6.49 12.29
CA LYS A 320 0.86 6.83 13.71
C LYS A 320 -0.39 6.31 14.41
N TYR A 321 -1.50 6.09 13.71
CA TYR A 321 -2.79 5.80 14.33
C TYR A 321 -2.83 4.37 14.88
N THR A 322 -2.80 4.29 16.20
CA THR A 322 -3.11 3.10 16.99
C THR A 322 -4.58 3.11 17.42
N PRO A 323 -5.14 1.97 17.87
CA PRO A 323 -6.55 1.89 18.27
C PRO A 323 -6.96 2.85 19.40
N ALA A 324 -6.00 3.35 20.18
CA ALA A 324 -6.22 4.32 21.24
C ALA A 324 -5.04 5.30 21.34
N ARG A 325 -5.30 6.48 21.88
CA ARG A 325 -4.28 7.48 22.22
C ARG A 325 -3.46 7.07 23.48
N PRO A 326 -2.21 7.54 23.64
CA PRO A 326 -1.45 8.31 22.67
C PRO A 326 -1.14 7.48 21.42
N TYR A 327 -1.23 8.12 20.25
CA TYR A 327 -0.88 7.50 18.98
C TYR A 327 0.62 7.22 18.93
N SER A 328 1.02 6.22 18.14
CA SER A 328 2.42 5.85 17.95
C SER A 328 2.58 4.97 16.72
N SER A 329 3.68 5.11 16.01
CA SER A 329 4.05 4.15 14.97
C SER A 329 4.54 2.83 15.59
N VAL A 330 4.17 1.72 14.96
CA VAL A 330 4.46 0.36 15.40
C VAL A 330 4.99 -0.42 14.20
N LEU A 331 6.20 -0.95 14.37
CA LEU A 331 6.80 -1.87 13.42
C LEU A 331 6.56 -3.32 13.88
N LEU A 332 5.95 -4.11 13.02
CA LEU A 332 5.77 -5.54 13.19
C LEU A 332 6.68 -6.30 12.23
N TYR A 333 7.10 -7.51 12.64
CA TYR A 333 7.52 -8.57 11.74
C TYR A 333 6.48 -9.69 11.79
N VAL A 334 5.93 -10.06 10.64
CA VAL A 334 4.92 -11.11 10.49
C VAL A 334 5.45 -12.23 9.60
N GLN A 335 5.21 -13.49 9.98
CA GLN A 335 5.68 -14.67 9.26
C GLN A 335 4.65 -15.79 9.29
#